data_AF-A0A3R5TQT9-F1
#
_entry.id   AF-A0A3R5TQT9-F1
#
_cell.length_a   1.000
_cell.length_b   1.000
_cell.length_c   1.000
_cell.angle_alpha   90.00
_cell.angle_beta   90.00
_cell.angle_gamma   90.00
#
_symmetry.space_group_name_H-M   'P 1'
#
loop_
_entity.id
_entity.type
_entity.pdbx_description
1 polymer ?
#
loop_
_entity_poly.entity_id
_entity_poly.type
_entity_poly.pdbx_seq_one_letter_code
_entity_poly.pdbx_strand_id
1 'polypeptide(L)'
;MRFASICTTLKCNIQLLFASDNCLHYALFSGCPYRRYGDNCEHVCPENCFGQGQCDLISGNCLSGCSDGWVGEQCDQGCSKGTWGTNCTDTCSSKCINQHCYPSDGFCVWGCDPQNCRNNNCNNQTGVCIEGCIDGLVGQYCNATS
;
A
#
# COMPACT_ATOMS: atom_id res chain seq x y z
N MET A 1 7.98 27.24 -43.94
CA MET A 1 7.30 28.36 -43.23
C MET A 1 6.22 27.77 -42.34
N ARG A 2 6.19 28.20 -41.09
CA ARG A 2 5.34 27.70 -39.99
C ARG A 2 3.88 28.08 -40.16
N PHE A 3 2.95 27.22 -39.70
CA PHE A 3 1.71 27.56 -38.95
C PHE A 3 1.30 26.28 -38.20
N ALA A 4 1.76 26.04 -36.97
CA ALA A 4 1.09 26.41 -35.71
C ALA A 4 -0.37 25.88 -35.60
N SER A 5 -0.53 24.61 -35.23
CA SER A 5 -1.81 24.04 -34.80
C SER A 5 -2.11 24.45 -33.37
N ILE A 6 -3.06 25.39 -33.21
CA ILE A 6 -3.61 25.80 -31.92
C ILE A 6 -4.96 25.11 -31.78
N CYS A 7 -5.03 24.02 -31.02
CA CYS A 7 -6.30 23.49 -30.54
C CYS A 7 -6.47 23.97 -29.09
N THR A 8 -6.81 25.25 -28.93
CA THR A 8 -7.12 25.86 -27.63
C THR A 8 -8.50 25.42 -27.16
N THR A 9 -8.52 24.68 -26.06
CA THR A 9 -9.52 24.68 -24.98
C THR A 9 -10.83 25.44 -25.24
N LEU A 10 -11.93 24.72 -25.45
CA LEU A 10 -13.19 24.87 -24.70
C LEU A 10 -14.28 23.99 -25.32
N LYS A 11 -15.10 23.38 -24.45
CA LYS A 11 -16.34 22.63 -24.73
C LYS A 11 -16.20 21.12 -24.93
N CYS A 12 -15.66 20.44 -23.93
CA CYS A 12 -16.16 19.11 -23.59
C CYS A 12 -17.05 19.26 -22.35
N ASN A 13 -18.35 19.53 -22.54
CA ASN A 13 -19.31 19.50 -21.45
C ASN A 13 -20.60 18.81 -21.92
N ILE A 14 -20.84 17.65 -21.30
CA ILE A 14 -22.10 16.97 -20.95
C ILE A 14 -23.32 17.34 -21.80
N GLN A 15 -23.61 16.54 -22.83
CA GLN A 15 -24.84 15.72 -22.99
C GLN A 15 -25.03 15.31 -24.45
N LEU A 16 -25.04 13.98 -24.64
CA LEU A 16 -25.76 13.19 -25.64
C LEU A 16 -25.76 13.62 -27.13
N LEU A 17 -25.20 12.70 -27.92
CA LEU A 17 -25.64 12.27 -29.26
C LEU A 17 -25.50 13.33 -30.38
N PHE A 18 -24.64 13.07 -31.35
CA PHE A 18 -24.92 13.01 -32.80
C PHE A 18 -23.57 12.79 -33.51
N ALA A 19 -23.42 11.63 -34.15
CA ALA A 19 -22.28 11.34 -35.02
C ALA A 19 -22.58 11.88 -36.42
N SER A 20 -21.78 12.83 -36.91
CA SER A 20 -21.59 13.06 -38.34
C SER A 20 -20.33 13.90 -38.59
N ASP A 21 -19.45 13.34 -39.41
CA ASP A 21 -18.37 13.97 -40.19
C ASP A 21 -17.14 14.52 -39.43
N ASN A 22 -16.46 13.62 -38.71
CA ASN A 22 -14.99 13.45 -38.69
C ASN A 22 -14.59 12.33 -37.71
N CYS A 23 -14.91 11.08 -38.06
CA CYS A 23 -14.43 9.87 -37.37
C CYS A 23 -12.92 9.61 -37.55
N LEU A 24 -12.07 10.62 -37.35
CA LEU A 24 -10.76 10.41 -36.71
C LEU A 24 -10.90 10.43 -35.17
N HIS A 25 -12.14 10.47 -34.70
CA HIS A 25 -12.61 9.91 -33.43
C HIS A 25 -12.51 8.37 -33.44
N TYR A 26 -11.33 7.86 -33.84
CA TYR A 26 -10.87 6.48 -33.65
C TYR A 26 -10.60 6.24 -32.16
N ALA A 27 -11.57 6.56 -31.30
CA ALA A 27 -11.60 6.09 -29.92
C ALA A 27 -11.93 4.59 -29.89
N LEU A 28 -11.29 3.81 -30.76
CA LEU A 28 -10.99 2.41 -30.50
C LEU A 28 -9.96 2.44 -29.39
N PHE A 29 -10.46 2.47 -28.15
CA PHE A 29 -10.20 1.40 -27.19
C PHE A 29 -8.87 0.64 -27.33
N SER A 30 -7.74 1.34 -27.44
CA SER A 30 -6.42 0.79 -27.14
C SER A 30 -6.02 1.30 -25.77
N GLY A 31 -6.87 1.03 -24.78
CA GLY A 31 -6.36 0.97 -23.41
C GLY A 31 -5.21 -0.04 -23.39
N CYS A 32 -4.22 0.20 -22.55
CA CYS A 32 -3.12 -0.74 -22.45
C CYS A 32 -3.62 -2.15 -22.08
N PRO A 33 -2.88 -3.21 -22.47
CA PRO A 33 -3.21 -4.56 -22.02
C PRO A 33 -3.32 -4.61 -20.50
N TYR A 34 -4.08 -5.55 -19.95
CA TYR A 34 -4.37 -5.60 -18.51
C TYR A 34 -3.10 -5.46 -17.65
N ARG A 35 -3.19 -4.56 -16.66
CA ARG A 35 -2.07 -4.13 -15.79
C ARG A 35 -0.89 -3.51 -16.53
N ARG A 36 -1.12 -2.75 -17.59
CA ARG A 36 -0.07 -1.94 -18.24
C ARG A 36 -0.48 -0.49 -18.37
N TYR A 37 0.49 0.41 -18.46
CA TYR A 37 0.28 1.85 -18.61
C TYR A 37 1.44 2.52 -19.37
N GLY A 38 1.25 3.81 -19.71
CA GLY A 38 2.19 4.65 -20.44
C GLY A 38 1.88 4.73 -21.94
N ASP A 39 2.50 5.70 -22.63
CA ASP A 39 2.21 6.03 -24.03
C ASP A 39 2.32 4.83 -24.99
N ASN A 40 3.16 3.85 -24.64
CA ASN A 40 3.35 2.60 -25.39
C ASN A 40 3.06 1.33 -24.58
N CYS A 41 2.37 1.44 -23.43
CA CYS A 41 2.03 0.29 -22.56
C CYS A 41 3.24 -0.54 -22.09
N GLU A 42 4.39 0.10 -22.00
CA GLU A 42 5.66 -0.55 -21.67
C GLU A 42 5.80 -0.85 -20.17
N HIS A 43 5.09 -0.09 -19.33
CA HIS A 43 5.11 -0.25 -17.89
C HIS A 43 3.99 -1.15 -17.40
N VAL A 44 4.25 -1.87 -16.31
CA VAL A 44 3.28 -2.74 -15.64
C VAL A 44 2.72 -1.99 -14.45
N CYS A 45 1.41 -2.04 -14.25
CA CYS A 45 0.78 -1.43 -13.09
C CYS A 45 1.34 -2.03 -11.79
N PRO A 46 1.50 -1.22 -10.74
CA PRO A 46 1.94 -1.70 -9.43
C PRO A 46 1.03 -2.80 -8.89
N GLU A 47 1.64 -3.89 -8.42
CA GLU A 47 0.89 -5.03 -7.87
C GLU A 47 0.15 -4.67 -6.58
N ASN A 48 0.65 -3.67 -5.86
CA ASN A 48 0.11 -3.22 -4.58
C ASN A 48 -1.08 -2.27 -4.72
N CYS A 49 -1.51 -1.91 -5.95
CA CYS A 49 -2.77 -1.19 -6.11
C CYS A 49 -3.93 -2.03 -5.54
N PHE A 50 -4.77 -1.40 -4.75
CA PHE A 50 -5.98 -2.02 -4.21
C PHE A 50 -6.87 -2.54 -5.35
N GLY A 51 -7.47 -3.72 -5.16
CA GLY A 51 -8.42 -4.27 -6.14
C GLY A 51 -7.79 -4.78 -7.44
N GLN A 52 -6.77 -5.64 -7.33
CA GLN A 52 -6.16 -6.41 -8.44
C GLN A 52 -5.13 -5.66 -9.32
N GLY A 53 -4.41 -4.66 -8.78
CA GLY A 53 -3.28 -4.07 -9.50
C GLY A 53 -3.70 -3.19 -10.70
N GLN A 54 -4.91 -2.62 -10.68
CA GLN A 54 -5.34 -1.68 -11.71
C GLN A 54 -4.83 -0.26 -11.43
N CYS A 55 -4.29 0.37 -12.47
CA CYS A 55 -3.75 1.71 -12.41
C CYS A 55 -4.23 2.57 -13.59
N ASP A 56 -4.12 3.87 -13.45
CA ASP A 56 -4.37 4.85 -14.50
C ASP A 56 -3.46 4.58 -15.69
N LEU A 57 -4.04 4.52 -16.88
CA LEU A 57 -3.34 4.06 -18.09
C LEU A 57 -2.30 5.06 -18.60
N ILE A 58 -2.30 6.30 -18.10
CA ILE A 58 -1.37 7.37 -18.50
C ILE A 58 -0.30 7.53 -17.43
N SER A 59 -0.71 7.79 -16.19
CA SER A 59 0.19 8.12 -15.07
C SER A 59 0.75 6.89 -14.33
N GLY A 60 0.08 5.74 -14.43
CA GLY A 60 0.42 4.55 -13.64
C GLY A 60 -0.07 4.58 -12.19
N ASN A 61 -0.81 5.63 -11.82
CA ASN A 61 -1.29 5.81 -10.45
C ASN A 61 -2.43 4.84 -10.12
N CYS A 62 -2.40 4.26 -8.94
CA CYS A 62 -3.41 3.31 -8.49
C CYS A 62 -4.78 3.99 -8.31
N LEU A 63 -5.78 3.52 -9.04
CA LEU A 63 -7.10 4.17 -9.11
C LEU A 63 -7.91 4.03 -7.82
N SER A 64 -7.67 2.96 -7.07
CA SER A 64 -8.39 2.64 -5.83
C SER A 64 -7.50 2.77 -4.60
N GLY A 65 -6.37 3.48 -4.71
CA GLY A 65 -5.37 3.56 -3.65
C GLY A 65 -4.58 2.26 -3.49
N CYS A 66 -3.93 2.13 -2.34
CA CYS A 66 -2.99 1.06 -2.06
C CYS A 66 -3.57 -0.03 -1.17
N SER A 67 -3.09 -1.26 -1.37
CA SER A 67 -3.24 -2.33 -0.41
C SER A 67 -2.54 -1.98 0.91
N ASP A 68 -3.01 -2.55 2.01
CA ASP A 68 -2.42 -2.31 3.33
C ASP A 68 -0.91 -2.62 3.33
N GLY A 69 -0.14 -1.75 3.97
CA GLY A 69 1.32 -1.85 3.96
C GLY A 69 2.02 -1.05 2.87
N TRP A 70 1.28 -0.39 1.97
CA TRP A 70 1.83 0.39 0.85
C TRP A 70 1.23 1.78 0.76
N VAL A 71 2.02 2.73 0.23
CA VAL A 71 1.71 4.15 0.07
C VAL A 71 2.32 4.70 -1.22
N GLY A 72 1.96 5.95 -1.53
CA GLY A 72 2.34 6.64 -2.76
C GLY A 72 1.27 6.50 -3.84
N GLU A 73 1.31 7.36 -4.85
CA GLU A 73 0.31 7.34 -5.92
C GLU A 73 0.37 6.04 -6.73
N GLN A 74 1.54 5.40 -6.78
CA GLN A 74 1.78 4.11 -7.44
C GLN A 74 1.95 2.95 -6.44
N CYS A 75 1.72 3.15 -5.14
CA CYS A 75 1.84 2.06 -4.15
C CYS A 75 3.17 1.28 -4.21
N ASP A 76 4.24 1.97 -4.60
CA ASP A 76 5.59 1.43 -4.77
C ASP A 76 6.44 1.62 -3.52
N GLN A 77 5.90 2.32 -2.52
CA GLN A 77 6.56 2.59 -1.24
C GLN A 77 5.88 1.77 -0.16
N GLY A 78 6.63 0.86 0.46
CA GLY A 78 6.16 0.18 1.66
C GLY A 78 6.06 1.13 2.84
N CYS A 79 5.28 0.77 3.87
CA CYS A 79 5.25 1.54 5.10
C CYS A 79 6.64 1.70 5.69
N SER A 80 6.88 2.90 6.23
CA SER A 80 8.08 3.15 7.00
C SER A 80 8.11 2.25 8.23
N LYS A 81 9.31 1.93 8.70
CA LYS A 81 9.48 1.13 9.92
C LYS A 81 8.67 1.76 11.06
N GLY A 82 7.88 0.94 11.74
CA GLY A 82 7.02 1.40 12.82
C GLY A 82 5.60 1.74 12.37
N THR A 83 5.27 1.72 11.08
CA THR A 83 3.90 1.95 10.59
C THR A 83 3.36 0.80 9.75
N TRP A 84 2.03 0.71 9.66
CA TRP A 84 1.28 -0.35 9.00
C TRP A 84 -0.13 0.11 8.61
N GLY A 85 -0.89 -0.79 7.99
CA GLY A 85 -2.29 -0.59 7.65
C GLY A 85 -2.48 0.22 6.37
N THR A 86 -3.72 0.63 6.12
CA THR A 86 -4.09 1.44 4.96
C THR A 86 -3.39 2.79 5.03
N ASN A 87 -2.73 3.20 3.93
CA ASN A 87 -1.94 4.45 3.88
C ASN A 87 -0.85 4.57 4.98
N CYS A 88 -0.45 3.46 5.60
CA CYS A 88 0.55 3.45 6.66
C CYS A 88 0.22 4.38 7.85
N THR A 89 -1.07 4.56 8.12
CA THR A 89 -1.54 5.46 9.19
C THR A 89 -1.50 4.80 10.57
N ASP A 90 -1.47 3.46 10.63
CA ASP A 90 -1.38 2.73 11.88
C ASP A 90 0.08 2.54 12.30
N THR A 91 0.31 2.39 13.60
CA THR A 91 1.66 2.27 14.18
C THR A 91 1.85 0.91 14.82
N CYS A 92 3.02 0.31 14.63
CA CYS A 92 3.43 -0.96 15.21
C CYS A 92 3.26 -0.94 16.72
N SER A 93 2.91 -2.09 17.29
CA SER A 93 2.92 -2.24 18.73
C SER A 93 4.32 -1.97 19.30
N SER A 94 4.40 -1.18 20.35
CA SER A 94 5.67 -0.86 21.03
C SER A 94 6.32 -2.07 21.70
N LYS A 95 5.60 -3.18 21.72
CA LYS A 95 5.96 -4.46 22.31
C LYS A 95 6.63 -5.37 21.30
N CYS A 96 6.71 -4.87 20.08
CA CYS A 96 7.55 -5.43 19.07
C CYS A 96 8.99 -4.97 19.34
N ILE A 97 9.92 -5.91 19.53
CA ILE A 97 11.36 -5.64 19.56
C ILE A 97 11.71 -4.77 18.35
N ASN A 98 12.41 -3.67 18.62
CA ASN A 98 12.83 -2.69 17.63
C ASN A 98 11.70 -2.03 16.82
N GLN A 99 10.44 -2.01 17.30
CA GLN A 99 9.26 -1.50 16.57
C GLN A 99 9.11 -2.12 15.18
N HIS A 100 9.51 -3.38 15.09
CA HIS A 100 9.39 -4.13 13.86
C HIS A 100 8.02 -4.82 13.90
N CYS A 101 7.07 -4.33 13.10
CA CYS A 101 5.81 -5.02 12.85
C CYS A 101 5.57 -5.15 11.35
N TYR A 102 4.64 -6.02 10.96
CA TYR A 102 4.25 -6.21 9.58
C TYR A 102 3.46 -4.98 9.08
N PRO A 103 3.84 -4.43 7.92
CA PRO A 103 3.15 -3.29 7.32
C PRO A 103 1.68 -3.55 6.97
N SER A 104 1.27 -4.79 6.73
CA SER A 104 -0.10 -5.11 6.31
C SER A 104 -1.10 -5.14 7.47
N ASP A 105 -0.68 -5.55 8.67
CA ASP A 105 -1.60 -5.91 9.76
C ASP A 105 -1.11 -5.56 11.17
N GLY A 106 0.10 -4.97 11.30
CA GLY A 106 0.57 -4.39 12.55
C GLY A 106 1.11 -5.35 13.57
N PHE A 107 1.18 -6.64 13.24
CA PHE A 107 1.68 -7.66 14.15
C PHE A 107 3.20 -7.58 14.32
N CYS A 108 3.66 -7.74 15.55
CA CYS A 108 5.08 -7.70 15.86
C CYS A 108 5.88 -8.77 15.10
N VAL A 109 6.89 -8.33 14.35
CA VAL A 109 7.88 -9.22 13.72
C VAL A 109 8.76 -9.88 14.79
N TRP A 110 9.06 -9.17 15.87
CA TRP A 110 9.75 -9.69 17.06
C TRP A 110 9.03 -9.15 18.31
N GLY A 111 8.69 -9.95 19.34
CA GLY A 111 7.79 -9.60 20.48
C GLY A 111 8.48 -9.68 21.86
N CYS A 112 7.83 -10.16 22.93
CA CYS A 112 8.59 -10.69 24.09
C CYS A 112 9.64 -11.71 23.61
N ASP A 113 10.62 -12.03 24.46
CA ASP A 113 11.24 -13.34 24.37
C ASP A 113 10.37 -14.34 25.16
N PRO A 114 9.60 -15.21 24.49
CA PRO A 114 8.60 -16.04 25.15
C PRO A 114 9.20 -16.96 26.21
N GLN A 115 10.48 -17.34 26.06
CA GLN A 115 11.20 -18.21 27.01
C GLN A 115 11.32 -17.60 28.40
N ASN A 116 11.20 -16.29 28.43
CA ASN A 116 11.30 -15.58 29.67
C ASN A 116 9.93 -15.49 30.36
N CYS A 117 8.83 -15.63 29.63
CA CYS A 117 7.47 -15.63 30.18
C CYS A 117 7.15 -16.96 30.89
N ARG A 118 6.41 -16.92 32.02
CA ARG A 118 5.83 -18.13 32.62
C ARG A 118 4.93 -18.80 31.63
N ASN A 119 5.10 -20.12 31.55
CA ASN A 119 4.41 -20.98 30.60
C ASN A 119 4.53 -20.48 29.14
N ASN A 120 5.55 -19.66 28.85
CA ASN A 120 5.80 -19.00 27.57
C ASN A 120 4.64 -18.18 27.01
N ASN A 121 3.68 -17.77 27.85
CA ASN A 121 2.45 -17.15 27.37
C ASN A 121 2.68 -15.67 27.15
N CYS A 122 2.77 -15.21 25.89
CA CYS A 122 2.93 -13.80 25.55
C CYS A 122 2.01 -13.31 24.43
N ASN A 123 1.43 -12.12 24.60
CA ASN A 123 0.46 -11.57 23.67
C ASN A 123 1.16 -11.21 22.36
N ASN A 124 0.58 -11.61 21.25
CA ASN A 124 1.17 -11.60 19.92
C ASN A 124 0.94 -10.29 19.14
N GLN A 125 0.05 -9.42 19.62
CA GLN A 125 -0.04 -8.03 19.20
C GLN A 125 0.71 -7.12 20.17
N THR A 126 0.89 -7.53 21.43
CA THR A 126 1.39 -6.68 22.52
C THR A 126 2.61 -7.24 23.23
N GLY A 127 3.28 -8.23 22.66
CA GLY A 127 4.41 -8.94 23.26
C GLY A 127 4.25 -9.39 24.72
N VAL A 128 3.14 -9.23 25.44
CA VAL A 128 3.14 -9.30 26.92
C VAL A 128 3.05 -10.74 27.40
N CYS A 129 4.00 -11.19 28.20
CA CYS A 129 3.92 -12.35 29.06
C CYS A 129 2.66 -12.33 29.95
N ILE A 130 1.59 -12.98 29.51
CA ILE A 130 0.24 -12.95 30.11
C ILE A 130 0.25 -13.55 31.52
N GLU A 131 1.17 -14.48 31.80
CA GLU A 131 1.20 -15.27 33.05
C GLU A 131 2.42 -14.97 33.95
N GLY A 132 3.20 -13.92 33.64
CA GLY A 132 4.39 -13.50 34.40
C GLY A 132 5.70 -14.04 33.81
N CYS A 133 6.80 -14.08 34.60
CA CYS A 133 8.14 -14.53 34.15
C CYS A 133 8.68 -15.79 34.83
N ILE A 134 9.52 -16.55 34.14
CA ILE A 134 10.27 -17.66 34.76
C ILE A 134 11.17 -17.15 35.89
N ASP A 135 11.52 -18.03 36.82
CA ASP A 135 12.31 -17.63 37.99
C ASP A 135 13.69 -17.14 37.57
N GLY A 136 14.14 -16.07 38.24
CA GLY A 136 15.37 -15.38 37.87
C GLY A 136 15.18 -14.41 36.71
N LEU A 137 13.99 -14.34 36.08
CA LEU A 137 13.61 -13.28 35.15
C LEU A 137 12.38 -12.54 35.66
N VAL A 138 12.28 -11.28 35.29
CA VAL A 138 11.24 -10.37 35.75
C VAL A 138 10.81 -9.43 34.62
N GLY A 139 9.58 -8.92 34.68
CA GLY A 139 9.01 -8.01 33.68
C GLY A 139 7.77 -8.55 32.96
N GLN A 140 7.30 -7.83 31.95
CA GLN A 140 6.12 -8.22 31.16
C GLN A 140 6.49 -8.79 29.78
N TYR A 141 7.76 -8.70 29.36
CA TYR A 141 8.38 -9.38 28.21
C TYR A 141 9.45 -10.38 28.65
N CYS A 142 9.71 -10.35 29.97
CA CYS A 142 10.65 -11.13 30.74
C CYS A 142 12.12 -11.08 30.28
N ASN A 143 12.53 -10.07 29.55
CA ASN A 143 13.91 -9.90 29.05
C ASN A 143 14.97 -9.44 30.09
N ALA A 144 14.77 -9.60 31.42
CA ALA A 144 15.68 -9.10 32.46
C ALA A 144 15.77 -10.02 33.68
N THR A 145 16.95 -10.12 34.31
CA THR A 145 17.21 -10.99 35.46
C THR A 145 16.89 -10.36 36.83
N SER A 146 16.40 -11.19 37.77
CA SER A 146 16.03 -10.86 39.16
C SER A 146 17.22 -10.58 40.09
#